data_AF-A0A7Y7BIX3-F1
#
_entry.id   AF-A0A7Y7BIX3-F1
#
_cell.length_a   1.000
_cell.length_b   1.000
_cell.length_c   1.000
_cell.angle_alpha   90.00
_cell.angle_beta   90.00
_cell.angle_gamma   90.00
#
_symmetry.space_group_name_H-M   'P 1'
#
loop_
_entity.id
_entity.type
_entity.pdbx_description
1 polymer ?
#
loop_
_entity_poly.entity_id
_entity_poly.type
_entity_poly.pdbx_seq_one_letter_code
_entity_poly.pdbx_strand_id
1 'polypeptide(L)'
;MNWPDLLNISENQTIGITRTSFDRDFDRIIFSHPFRKLQDKTQVHPLPEHDFVHNRLTHSLEVSSVGRSLGRLVGEQVISRYSKLGEHLNAHDFGVIVASASLAHDIGNPPFGHSGEEAISEYFITNSTLLENLFTEKQWTDLIKFEGNAQGYRLLNKSGYQGLRLTAPTLAAFTKYPRPSKVADQFKPRRSQKKYGFYTSEQELFSQMAKSLNLKALSESQWVRHPLAFLVEAADDICYHVIDLEDGCNLGLVSHDDTVELYASVIGDRFDKKKLYNIRSRKEQISTLRALAINELIQQSVGLFLDCENDIL
;
A
#
# COMPACT_ATOMS: atom_id res chain seq x y z
N MET A 1 2.34 6.42 -20.18
CA MET A 1 3.56 6.57 -19.34
C MET A 1 4.58 5.53 -19.81
N ASN A 2 5.83 5.57 -19.34
CA ASN A 2 6.83 4.56 -19.70
C ASN A 2 7.69 4.19 -18.48
N TRP A 3 8.16 2.95 -18.42
CA TRP A 3 8.91 2.42 -17.29
C TRP A 3 10.21 3.17 -16.96
N PRO A 4 11.04 3.60 -17.94
CA PRO A 4 12.25 4.35 -17.64
C PRO A 4 12.01 5.62 -16.81
N ASP A 5 10.98 6.40 -17.16
CA ASP A 5 10.60 7.61 -16.42
C ASP A 5 9.99 7.26 -15.06
N LEU A 6 9.09 6.28 -15.02
CA LEU A 6 8.40 5.84 -13.80
C LEU A 6 9.35 5.31 -12.72
N LEU A 7 10.49 4.75 -13.13
CA LEU A 7 11.53 4.23 -12.25
C LEU A 7 12.70 5.21 -12.07
N ASN A 8 12.62 6.39 -12.70
CA ASN A 8 13.61 7.46 -12.66
C ASN A 8 15.05 6.95 -12.88
N ILE A 9 15.26 6.22 -13.97
CA ILE A 9 16.54 5.55 -14.29
C ILE A 9 17.70 6.55 -14.45
N SER A 10 17.43 7.78 -14.85
CA SER A 10 18.45 8.84 -14.96
C SER A 10 19.09 9.22 -13.62
N GLU A 11 18.35 9.11 -12.51
CA GLU A 11 18.85 9.44 -11.17
C GLU A 11 19.22 8.18 -10.36
N ASN A 12 18.71 7.01 -10.75
CA ASN A 12 18.97 5.72 -10.10
C ASN A 12 19.91 4.85 -10.96
N GLN A 13 21.23 4.95 -10.76
CA GLN A 13 22.26 4.06 -11.35
C GLN A 13 23.10 3.46 -10.21
N THR A 14 23.57 2.20 -10.19
CA THR A 14 24.18 1.35 -11.24
C THR A 14 24.00 -0.14 -10.88
N ILE A 15 23.88 -1.04 -11.87
CA ILE A 15 24.04 -2.50 -11.64
C ILE A 15 25.42 -2.75 -11.02
N GLY A 16 25.46 -3.47 -9.90
CA GLY A 16 26.70 -3.79 -9.18
C GLY A 16 26.89 -3.05 -7.84
N ILE A 17 26.00 -2.11 -7.49
CA ILE A 17 25.93 -1.58 -6.12
C ILE A 17 25.15 -2.58 -5.26
N THR A 18 25.77 -3.11 -4.20
CA THR A 18 25.14 -4.11 -3.31
C THR A 18 23.89 -3.60 -2.58
N ARG A 19 23.73 -2.28 -2.44
CA ARG A 19 22.59 -1.62 -1.78
C ARG A 19 22.12 -0.42 -2.60
N THR A 20 20.92 -0.52 -3.18
CA THR A 20 20.34 0.48 -4.09
C THR A 20 19.73 1.67 -3.34
N SER A 21 19.26 2.70 -4.07
CA SER A 21 18.40 3.75 -3.50
C SER A 21 17.09 3.19 -2.94
N PHE A 22 16.51 2.17 -3.60
CA PHE A 22 15.29 1.51 -3.15
C PHE A 22 15.51 0.71 -1.86
N ASP A 23 16.65 0.03 -1.69
CA ASP A 23 16.99 -0.62 -0.43
C ASP A 23 17.09 0.37 0.73
N ARG A 24 17.67 1.54 0.45
CA ARG A 24 17.74 2.62 1.45
C ARG A 24 16.35 3.12 1.83
N ASP A 25 15.40 3.18 0.92
CA ASP A 25 14.01 3.55 1.23
C ASP A 25 13.38 2.56 2.22
N PHE A 26 13.52 1.26 1.96
CA PHE A 26 13.02 0.21 2.85
C PHE A 26 13.59 0.37 4.27
N ASP A 27 14.91 0.49 4.38
CA ASP A 27 15.59 0.64 5.67
C ASP A 27 15.16 1.93 6.40
N ARG A 28 15.04 3.05 5.68
CA ARG A 28 14.59 4.32 6.25
C ARG A 28 13.19 4.21 6.86
N ILE A 29 12.29 3.47 6.22
CA ILE A 29 10.94 3.24 6.74
C ILE A 29 11.00 2.35 7.99
N ILE A 30 11.71 1.21 7.94
CA ILE A 30 11.86 0.28 9.07
C ILE A 30 12.39 0.98 10.32
N PHE A 31 13.42 1.82 10.17
CA PHE A 31 14.04 2.52 11.30
C PHE A 31 13.29 3.81 11.71
N SER A 32 12.23 4.20 10.98
CA SER A 32 11.52 5.43 11.26
C SER A 32 10.66 5.34 12.52
N HIS A 33 10.61 6.44 13.26
CA HIS A 33 9.74 6.57 14.43
C HIS A 33 8.24 6.40 14.09
N PRO A 34 7.70 6.96 12.99
CA PRO A 34 6.30 6.72 12.61
C PRO A 34 5.98 5.25 12.33
N PHE A 35 6.91 4.48 11.74
CA PHE A 35 6.71 3.04 11.51
C PHE A 35 6.68 2.24 12.82
N ARG A 36 7.60 2.51 13.75
CA ARG A 36 7.61 1.85 15.07
C ARG A 36 6.30 2.05 15.85
N LYS A 37 5.65 3.20 15.68
CA LYS A 37 4.34 3.49 16.29
C LYS A 37 3.21 2.60 15.79
N LEU A 38 3.37 1.86 14.69
CA LEU A 38 2.37 0.90 14.23
C LEU A 38 2.20 -0.27 15.20
N GLN A 39 3.22 -0.57 16.03
CA GLN A 39 3.15 -1.63 17.03
C GLN A 39 2.00 -1.40 18.03
N ASP A 40 1.78 -0.14 18.40
CA ASP A 40 0.77 0.27 19.38
C ASP A 40 -0.56 0.69 18.72
N LYS A 41 -0.75 0.40 17.42
CA LYS A 41 -2.00 0.67 16.71
C LYS A 41 -2.72 -0.63 16.37
N THR A 42 -3.96 -0.73 16.84
CA THR A 42 -4.87 -1.82 16.51
C THR A 42 -5.21 -1.82 15.02
N GLN A 43 -5.36 -3.00 14.44
CA GLN A 43 -5.82 -3.17 13.07
C GLN A 43 -7.34 -3.37 13.05
N VAL A 44 -7.82 -4.62 13.15
CA VAL A 44 -9.25 -4.98 13.13
C VAL A 44 -9.82 -5.08 14.54
N HIS A 45 -9.14 -5.79 15.44
CA HIS A 45 -9.65 -6.01 16.79
C HIS A 45 -8.98 -5.07 17.80
N PRO A 46 -9.77 -4.35 18.63
CA PRO A 46 -9.22 -3.52 19.69
C PRO A 46 -8.69 -4.41 20.83
N LEU A 47 -7.42 -4.21 21.19
CA LEU A 47 -6.81 -4.69 22.44
C LEU A 47 -7.16 -6.16 22.82
N PRO A 48 -6.84 -7.15 21.98
CA PRO A 48 -7.09 -8.53 22.33
C PRO A 48 -6.18 -8.95 23.50
N GLU A 49 -6.76 -9.61 24.52
CA GLU A 49 -6.01 -10.22 25.63
C GLU A 49 -5.16 -11.43 25.18
N HIS A 50 -5.29 -11.85 23.92
CA HIS A 50 -4.60 -13.00 23.33
C HIS A 50 -3.49 -12.56 22.38
N ASP A 51 -2.30 -13.14 22.56
CA ASP A 51 -1.02 -12.83 21.89
C ASP A 51 -1.00 -12.97 20.34
N PHE A 52 -2.10 -13.36 19.69
CA PHE A 52 -2.09 -13.83 18.29
C PHE A 52 -2.83 -12.94 17.29
N VAL A 53 -3.33 -11.76 17.68
CA VAL A 53 -4.00 -10.87 16.72
C VAL A 53 -3.01 -9.87 16.15
N HIS A 54 -3.05 -9.71 14.83
CA HIS A 54 -2.17 -8.79 14.13
C HIS A 54 -2.43 -7.33 14.54
N ASN A 55 -1.35 -6.61 14.81
CA ASN A 55 -1.39 -5.16 14.88
C ASN A 55 -0.99 -4.58 13.52
N ARG A 56 -1.09 -3.26 13.36
CA ARG A 56 -0.76 -2.63 12.08
C ARG A 56 0.69 -2.86 11.66
N LEU A 57 1.62 -3.06 12.61
CA LEU A 57 3.02 -3.33 12.31
C LEU A 57 3.19 -4.70 11.68
N THR A 58 2.64 -5.76 12.29
CA THR A 58 2.74 -7.12 11.74
C THR A 58 2.04 -7.23 10.39
N HIS A 59 0.85 -6.63 10.23
CA HIS A 59 0.18 -6.56 8.93
C HIS A 59 1.02 -5.84 7.89
N SER A 60 1.60 -4.68 8.22
CA SER A 60 2.45 -3.95 7.27
C SER A 60 3.69 -4.74 6.84
N LEU A 61 4.25 -5.58 7.73
CA LEU A 61 5.35 -6.49 7.40
C LEU A 61 4.90 -7.61 6.45
N GLU A 62 3.71 -8.16 6.64
CA GLU A 62 3.14 -9.21 5.78
C GLU A 62 2.76 -8.67 4.41
N VAL A 63 2.07 -7.53 4.36
CA VAL A 63 1.78 -6.78 3.12
C VAL A 63 3.08 -6.47 2.39
N SER A 64 4.13 -6.04 3.11
CA SER A 64 5.44 -5.81 2.51
C SER A 64 6.07 -7.07 1.92
N SER A 65 5.87 -8.23 2.54
CA SER A 65 6.38 -9.52 2.04
C SER A 65 5.65 -9.96 0.76
N VAL A 66 4.32 -9.86 0.75
CA VAL A 66 3.48 -10.11 -0.44
C VAL A 66 3.82 -9.13 -1.56
N GLY A 67 3.88 -7.84 -1.25
CA GLY A 67 4.25 -6.77 -2.18
C GLY A 67 5.64 -6.97 -2.80
N ARG A 68 6.62 -7.46 -2.02
CA ARG A 68 7.94 -7.83 -2.55
C ARG A 68 7.84 -8.91 -3.61
N SER A 69 7.05 -9.94 -3.35
CA SER A 69 6.86 -11.07 -4.28
C SER A 69 6.16 -10.62 -5.57
N LEU A 70 5.07 -9.85 -5.45
CA LEU A 70 4.37 -9.23 -6.57
C LEU A 70 5.31 -8.38 -7.43
N GLY A 71 6.06 -7.47 -6.79
CA GLY A 71 7.00 -6.60 -7.48
C GLY A 71 8.11 -7.35 -8.20
N ARG A 72 8.68 -8.40 -7.59
CA ARG A 72 9.72 -9.22 -8.25
C ARG A 72 9.20 -9.95 -9.48
N LEU A 73 8.05 -10.61 -9.35
CA LEU A 73 7.46 -11.39 -10.45
C LEU A 73 7.06 -10.49 -11.63
N VAL A 74 6.43 -9.35 -11.35
CA VAL A 74 6.13 -8.35 -12.39
C VAL A 74 7.42 -7.78 -12.98
N GLY A 75 8.38 -7.40 -12.14
CA GLY A 75 9.64 -6.80 -12.56
C GLY A 75 10.45 -7.69 -13.50
N GLU A 76 10.49 -9.00 -13.24
CA GLU A 76 11.14 -9.97 -14.13
C GLU A 76 10.53 -9.95 -15.53
N GLN A 77 9.20 -9.97 -15.63
CA GLN A 77 8.48 -9.94 -16.91
C GLN A 77 8.64 -8.60 -17.61
N VAL A 78 8.49 -7.48 -16.89
CA VAL A 78 8.68 -6.12 -17.43
C VAL A 78 10.09 -5.94 -17.96
N ILE A 79 11.14 -6.32 -17.22
CA ILE A 79 12.53 -6.19 -17.68
C ILE A 79 12.78 -7.02 -18.95
N SER A 80 12.21 -8.22 -19.03
CA SER A 80 12.31 -9.04 -20.25
C SER A 80 11.66 -8.40 -21.47
N ARG A 81 10.55 -7.66 -21.28
CA ARG A 81 9.82 -6.95 -22.34
C ARG A 81 10.52 -5.64 -22.75
N TYR A 82 11.15 -4.96 -21.79
CA TYR A 82 11.81 -3.67 -21.98
C TYR A 82 13.31 -3.77 -21.67
N SER A 83 14.07 -4.39 -22.57
CA SER A 83 15.48 -4.77 -22.36
C SER A 83 16.40 -3.64 -21.85
N LYS A 84 16.16 -2.38 -22.24
CA LYS A 84 16.91 -1.22 -21.74
C LYS A 84 16.81 -1.02 -20.22
N LEU A 85 15.70 -1.47 -19.59
CA LEU A 85 15.57 -1.44 -18.13
C LEU A 85 16.60 -2.35 -17.47
N GLY A 86 16.88 -3.50 -18.08
CA GLY A 86 17.80 -4.52 -17.57
C GLY A 86 19.27 -4.10 -17.52
N GLU A 87 19.63 -2.95 -18.10
CA GLU A 87 20.95 -2.34 -18.00
C GLU A 87 21.12 -1.52 -16.70
N HIS A 88 20.01 -1.14 -16.06
CA HIS A 88 20.00 -0.26 -14.89
C HIS A 88 19.36 -0.88 -13.66
N LEU A 89 18.38 -1.77 -13.86
CA LEU A 89 17.53 -2.33 -12.83
C LEU A 89 17.41 -3.84 -13.00
N ASN A 90 17.05 -4.50 -11.91
CA ASN A 90 16.74 -5.92 -11.86
C ASN A 90 15.38 -6.14 -11.17
N ALA A 91 14.87 -7.38 -11.20
CA ALA A 91 13.58 -7.71 -10.60
C ALA A 91 13.51 -7.41 -9.10
N HIS A 92 14.64 -7.45 -8.38
CA HIS A 92 14.68 -7.10 -6.96
C HIS A 92 14.36 -5.61 -6.74
N ASP A 93 14.75 -4.70 -7.63
CA ASP A 93 14.43 -3.27 -7.50
C ASP A 93 12.92 -3.02 -7.51
N PHE A 94 12.18 -3.65 -8.43
CA PHE A 94 10.71 -3.62 -8.44
C PHE A 94 10.13 -4.18 -7.14
N GLY A 95 10.68 -5.31 -6.69
CA GLY A 95 10.31 -5.92 -5.41
C GLY A 95 10.47 -4.98 -4.22
N VAL A 96 11.61 -4.30 -4.11
CA VAL A 96 11.91 -3.40 -2.99
C VAL A 96 11.09 -2.12 -3.05
N ILE A 97 10.80 -1.56 -4.23
CA ILE A 97 9.89 -0.41 -4.38
C ILE A 97 8.51 -0.76 -3.84
N VAL A 98 7.91 -1.86 -4.32
CA VAL A 98 6.57 -2.30 -3.90
C VAL A 98 6.58 -2.67 -2.43
N ALA A 99 7.61 -3.36 -1.94
CA ALA A 99 7.77 -3.70 -0.52
C ALA A 99 7.84 -2.45 0.35
N SER A 100 8.64 -1.45 -0.02
CA SER A 100 8.79 -0.20 0.74
C SER A 100 7.49 0.59 0.81
N ALA A 101 6.80 0.74 -0.33
CA ALA A 101 5.50 1.40 -0.39
C ALA A 101 4.44 0.65 0.44
N SER A 102 4.42 -0.67 0.35
CA SER A 102 3.55 -1.55 1.14
C SER A 102 3.84 -1.46 2.63
N LEU A 103 5.10 -1.42 3.03
CA LEU A 103 5.51 -1.29 4.43
C LEU A 103 5.03 0.03 5.05
N ALA A 104 4.98 1.09 4.25
CA ALA A 104 4.54 2.41 4.69
C ALA A 104 3.03 2.64 4.58
N HIS A 105 2.25 1.77 3.92
CA HIS A 105 0.86 2.06 3.51
C HIS A 105 -0.02 2.58 4.67
N ASP A 106 0.18 2.05 5.87
CA ASP A 106 -0.62 2.32 7.06
C ASP A 106 -0.03 3.38 8.00
N ILE A 107 1.11 3.97 7.64
CA ILE A 107 1.90 4.85 8.53
C ILE A 107 1.14 6.11 8.98
N GLY A 108 0.22 6.59 8.13
CA GLY A 108 -0.55 7.80 8.34
C GLY A 108 -1.86 7.62 9.11
N ASN A 109 -2.29 6.38 9.34
CA ASN A 109 -3.56 6.14 10.03
C ASN A 109 -3.53 6.66 11.47
N PRO A 110 -4.60 7.32 11.94
CA PRO A 110 -4.67 7.81 13.31
C PRO A 110 -4.88 6.63 14.29
N PRO A 111 -4.79 6.87 15.61
CA PRO A 111 -5.32 5.93 16.59
C PRO A 111 -6.77 5.55 16.25
N PHE A 112 -7.15 4.29 16.49
CA PHE A 112 -8.48 3.75 16.18
C PHE A 112 -8.86 3.71 14.69
N GLY A 113 -7.89 3.85 13.77
CA GLY A 113 -8.14 3.68 12.33
C GLY A 113 -9.22 4.63 11.80
N HIS A 114 -10.17 4.10 11.02
CA HIS A 114 -11.25 4.89 10.42
C HIS A 114 -12.07 5.68 11.45
N SER A 115 -12.31 5.13 12.63
CA SER A 115 -13.02 5.86 13.70
C SER A 115 -12.23 7.07 14.19
N GLY A 116 -10.90 7.01 14.17
CA GLY A 116 -10.04 8.17 14.43
C GLY A 116 -10.10 9.21 13.32
N GLU A 117 -10.19 8.79 12.05
CA GLU A 117 -10.35 9.70 10.90
C GLU A 117 -11.67 10.46 10.97
N GLU A 118 -12.77 9.74 11.28
CA GLU A 118 -14.09 10.30 11.47
C GLU A 118 -14.11 11.28 12.65
N ALA A 119 -13.53 10.92 13.79
CA ALA A 119 -13.49 11.78 14.97
C ALA A 119 -12.72 13.09 14.72
N ILE A 120 -11.60 13.04 14.00
CA ILE A 120 -10.83 14.25 13.63
C ILE A 120 -11.68 15.15 12.73
N SER A 121 -12.30 14.55 11.70
CA SER A 121 -13.13 15.29 10.74
C SER A 121 -14.34 15.94 11.43
N GLU A 122 -15.04 15.18 12.27
CA GLU A 122 -16.22 15.62 13.00
C GLU A 122 -15.91 16.77 13.97
N TYR A 123 -14.74 16.76 14.62
CA TYR A 123 -14.31 17.87 15.47
C TYR A 123 -14.28 19.20 14.70
N PHE A 124 -13.71 19.22 13.49
CA PHE A 124 -13.70 20.44 12.67
C PHE A 124 -15.11 20.81 12.19
N ILE A 125 -15.91 19.84 11.76
CA ILE A 125 -17.29 20.08 11.29
C ILE A 125 -18.16 20.71 12.41
N THR A 126 -18.16 20.10 13.59
CA THR A 126 -18.93 20.57 14.75
C THR A 126 -18.51 21.98 15.20
N ASN A 127 -17.24 22.34 15.02
CA ASN A 127 -16.70 23.65 15.41
C ASN A 127 -16.54 24.64 14.24
N SER A 128 -17.22 24.40 13.12
CA SER A 128 -17.11 25.20 11.88
C SER A 128 -17.32 26.70 12.10
N THR A 129 -18.32 27.07 12.92
CA THR A 129 -18.65 28.47 13.23
C THR A 129 -17.49 29.24 13.88
N LEU A 130 -16.59 28.54 14.58
CA LEU A 130 -15.43 29.13 15.27
C LEU A 130 -14.15 29.03 14.44
N LEU A 131 -13.99 27.96 13.66
CA LEU A 131 -12.70 27.60 13.05
C LEU A 131 -12.64 27.84 11.54
N GLU A 132 -13.75 27.71 10.80
CA GLU A 132 -13.72 27.66 9.32
C GLU A 132 -13.12 28.93 8.72
N ASN A 133 -13.48 30.10 9.25
CA ASN A 133 -12.99 31.41 8.79
C ASN A 133 -11.48 31.63 9.01
N LEU A 134 -10.78 30.73 9.72
CA LEU A 134 -9.33 30.78 9.92
C LEU A 134 -8.55 30.11 8.79
N PHE A 135 -9.24 29.41 7.88
CA PHE A 135 -8.61 28.59 6.85
C PHE A 135 -9.12 28.98 5.46
N THR A 136 -8.28 28.75 4.45
CA THR A 136 -8.78 28.75 3.06
C THR A 136 -9.69 27.55 2.85
N GLU A 137 -10.55 27.61 1.85
CA GLU A 137 -11.52 26.54 1.55
C GLU A 137 -10.85 25.17 1.29
N LYS A 138 -9.66 25.16 0.66
CA LYS A 138 -8.89 23.92 0.43
C LYS A 138 -8.35 23.35 1.74
N GLN A 139 -7.78 24.20 2.60
CA GLN A 139 -7.30 23.80 3.92
C GLN A 139 -8.45 23.32 4.80
N TRP A 140 -9.59 24.00 4.78
CA TRP A 140 -10.77 23.56 5.51
C TRP A 140 -11.21 22.16 5.05
N THR A 141 -11.25 21.93 3.74
CA THR A 141 -11.60 20.62 3.19
C THR A 141 -10.64 19.51 3.63
N ASP A 142 -9.33 19.79 3.72
CA ASP A 142 -8.36 18.83 4.26
C ASP A 142 -8.67 18.45 5.71
N LEU A 143 -9.11 19.42 6.53
CA LEU A 143 -9.41 19.22 7.95
C LEU A 143 -10.70 18.44 8.18
N ILE A 144 -11.78 18.78 7.45
CA ILE A 144 -13.09 18.14 7.61
C ILE A 144 -13.23 16.81 6.86
N LYS A 145 -12.19 16.37 6.13
CA LYS A 145 -12.20 15.10 5.40
C LYS A 145 -11.02 14.20 5.72
N PHE A 146 -10.33 14.39 6.84
CA PHE A 146 -9.05 13.76 7.18
C PHE A 146 -8.88 12.31 6.65
N GLU A 147 -7.74 12.01 6.04
CA GLU A 147 -7.48 10.72 5.39
C GLU A 147 -6.06 10.22 5.66
N GLY A 148 -5.93 8.95 6.06
CA GLY A 148 -4.69 8.32 6.49
C GLY A 148 -3.61 8.21 5.41
N ASN A 149 -3.97 7.98 4.14
CA ASN A 149 -3.01 7.97 3.03
C ASN A 149 -2.41 9.36 2.80
N ALA A 150 -3.24 10.41 2.81
CA ALA A 150 -2.77 11.80 2.71
C ALA A 150 -1.87 12.18 3.89
N GLN A 151 -2.25 11.77 5.10
CA GLN A 151 -1.41 11.95 6.29
C GLN A 151 -0.12 11.14 6.20
N GLY A 152 -0.16 9.94 5.62
CA GLY A 152 1.03 9.11 5.40
C GLY A 152 2.00 9.80 4.46
N TYR A 153 1.52 10.32 3.33
CA TYR A 153 2.34 11.09 2.40
C TYR A 153 2.99 12.30 3.08
N ARG A 154 2.22 13.02 3.90
CA ARG A 154 2.72 14.11 4.74
C ARG A 154 3.80 13.65 5.71
N LEU A 155 3.63 12.54 6.42
CA LEU A 155 4.60 12.02 7.39
C LEU A 155 5.92 11.58 6.72
N LEU A 156 5.85 10.95 5.55
CA LEU A 156 7.03 10.54 4.78
C LEU A 156 7.85 11.75 4.29
N ASN A 157 7.20 12.90 4.11
CA ASN A 157 7.77 14.11 3.54
C ASN A 157 7.96 15.29 4.53
N LYS A 158 7.50 15.17 5.79
CA LYS A 158 7.42 16.31 6.72
C LYS A 158 8.79 16.96 6.98
N SER A 159 8.89 18.23 6.59
CA SER A 159 10.01 19.15 6.79
C SER A 159 10.12 19.63 8.24
N GLY A 160 10.48 18.72 9.13
CA GLY A 160 10.89 19.02 10.52
C GLY A 160 11.95 18.06 11.05
N TYR A 161 12.09 16.90 10.40
CA TYR A 161 13.09 15.86 10.67
C TYR A 161 13.83 15.42 9.40
N GLN A 162 14.00 16.34 8.43
CA GLN A 162 14.51 16.09 7.07
C GLN A 162 13.65 15.20 6.15
N GLY A 163 12.49 14.69 6.62
CA GLY A 163 11.69 13.69 5.91
C GLY A 163 12.44 12.35 5.78
N LEU A 164 11.77 11.29 5.30
CA LEU A 164 12.49 10.04 5.01
C LEU A 164 13.29 10.13 3.71
N ARG A 165 13.03 11.15 2.87
CA ARG A 165 13.72 11.37 1.58
C ARG A 165 13.70 10.13 0.70
N LEU A 166 12.54 9.50 0.63
CA LEU A 166 12.34 8.32 -0.19
C LEU A 166 12.46 8.67 -1.68
N THR A 167 12.79 7.70 -2.51
CA THR A 167 12.83 7.89 -3.95
C THR A 167 11.44 8.20 -4.50
N ALA A 168 11.39 8.95 -5.62
CA ALA A 168 10.14 9.29 -6.28
C ALA A 168 9.30 8.05 -6.67
N PRO A 169 9.86 6.95 -7.24
CA PRO A 169 9.10 5.74 -7.55
C PRO A 169 8.44 5.11 -6.31
N THR A 170 9.14 5.05 -5.17
CA THR A 170 8.56 4.56 -3.91
C THR A 170 7.41 5.43 -3.42
N LEU A 171 7.56 6.76 -3.43
CA LEU A 171 6.50 7.70 -3.03
C LEU A 171 5.28 7.64 -3.95
N ALA A 172 5.51 7.48 -5.26
CA ALA A 172 4.45 7.35 -6.25
C ALA A 172 3.70 6.01 -6.11
N ALA A 173 4.41 4.91 -5.87
CA ALA A 173 3.83 3.60 -5.59
C ALA A 173 3.03 3.60 -4.27
N PHE A 174 3.52 4.30 -3.24
CA PHE A 174 2.81 4.50 -1.97
C PHE A 174 1.50 5.27 -2.17
N THR A 175 1.47 6.25 -3.09
CA THR A 175 0.31 7.14 -3.25
C THR A 175 -0.80 6.48 -4.08
N LYS A 176 -1.68 5.72 -3.40
CA LYS A 176 -2.87 5.09 -4.00
C LYS A 176 -3.80 6.08 -4.70
N TYR A 177 -3.89 7.32 -4.20
CA TYR A 177 -4.82 8.35 -4.66
C TYR A 177 -4.10 9.66 -5.01
N PRO A 178 -3.52 9.81 -6.20
CA PRO A 178 -2.71 10.99 -6.60
C PRO A 178 -3.58 12.22 -6.92
N ARG A 179 -4.29 12.71 -5.89
CA ARG A 179 -5.18 13.87 -5.93
C ARG A 179 -5.32 14.53 -4.55
N PRO A 180 -5.72 15.81 -4.50
CA PRO A 180 -6.10 16.49 -3.27
C PRO A 180 -7.50 16.08 -2.79
N SER A 181 -7.80 16.44 -1.52
CA SER A 181 -9.12 16.30 -0.90
C SER A 181 -10.21 17.05 -1.67
N LYS A 182 -9.89 18.27 -2.12
CA LYS A 182 -10.74 19.12 -2.95
C LYS A 182 -10.23 19.19 -4.38
N VAL A 183 -11.10 18.84 -5.34
CA VAL A 183 -10.80 18.85 -6.77
C VAL A 183 -11.74 19.85 -7.46
N ALA A 184 -11.21 20.63 -8.42
CA ALA A 184 -11.99 21.57 -9.20
C ALA A 184 -12.92 20.87 -10.23
N ASP A 185 -12.43 19.81 -10.87
CA ASP A 185 -13.15 19.07 -11.90
C ASP A 185 -13.82 17.80 -11.34
N GLN A 186 -15.15 17.73 -11.44
CA GLN A 186 -15.92 16.52 -11.14
C GLN A 186 -15.81 15.53 -12.30
N PHE A 187 -14.69 14.82 -12.43
CA PHE A 187 -14.65 13.60 -13.24
C PHE A 187 -15.70 12.60 -12.73
N LYS A 188 -16.24 11.75 -13.61
CA LYS A 188 -17.12 10.65 -13.19
C LYS A 188 -16.41 9.84 -12.09
N PRO A 189 -17.02 9.71 -10.90
CA PRO A 189 -16.34 9.15 -9.74
C PRO A 189 -15.96 7.69 -10.01
N ARG A 190 -14.67 7.42 -10.15
CA ARG A 190 -14.13 6.05 -10.00
C ARG A 190 -14.09 5.71 -8.51
N ARG A 191 -14.13 4.42 -8.14
CA ARG A 191 -14.07 3.97 -6.73
C ARG A 191 -12.82 4.53 -6.00
N SER A 192 -11.69 4.57 -6.71
CA SER A 192 -10.42 5.18 -6.26
C SER A 192 -10.44 6.70 -6.10
N GLN A 193 -11.50 7.39 -6.53
CA GLN A 193 -11.63 8.84 -6.43
C GLN A 193 -12.51 9.29 -5.25
N LYS A 194 -12.93 8.37 -4.37
CA LYS A 194 -13.58 8.74 -3.10
C LYS A 194 -12.58 9.21 -2.04
N LYS A 195 -11.34 8.74 -2.14
CA LYS A 195 -10.22 9.08 -1.25
C LYS A 195 -9.22 9.99 -1.96
N TYR A 196 -8.23 10.46 -1.21
CA TYR A 196 -7.19 11.38 -1.69
C TYR A 196 -5.87 11.09 -0.96
N GLY A 197 -4.75 11.47 -1.56
CA GLY A 197 -3.43 10.94 -1.19
C GLY A 197 -2.41 11.99 -0.79
N PHE A 198 -2.78 13.27 -0.82
CA PHE A 198 -1.99 14.35 -0.24
C PHE A 198 -2.91 15.53 0.14
N TYR A 199 -2.48 16.29 1.14
CA TYR A 199 -3.12 17.53 1.55
C TYR A 199 -2.61 18.71 0.72
N THR A 200 -3.29 19.86 0.84
CA THR A 200 -2.88 21.13 0.24
C THR A 200 -1.43 21.49 0.60
N SER A 201 -0.99 21.15 1.82
CA SER A 201 0.39 21.38 2.29
C SER A 201 1.47 20.61 1.50
N GLU A 202 1.12 19.48 0.91
CA GLU A 202 2.03 18.62 0.16
C GLU A 202 1.78 18.65 -1.35
N GLN A 203 0.82 19.45 -1.84
CA GLN A 203 0.45 19.52 -3.25
C GLN A 203 1.66 19.86 -4.15
N GLU A 204 2.43 20.89 -3.80
CA GLU A 204 3.59 21.31 -4.61
C GLU A 204 4.67 20.21 -4.68
N LEU A 205 4.92 19.55 -3.55
CA LEU A 205 5.87 18.44 -3.49
C LEU A 205 5.41 17.25 -4.35
N PHE A 206 4.11 16.93 -4.32
CA PHE A 206 3.54 15.91 -5.17
C PHE A 206 3.65 16.29 -6.65
N SER A 207 3.34 17.53 -7.02
CA SER A 207 3.47 18.03 -8.40
C SER A 207 4.90 17.88 -8.94
N GLN A 208 5.91 18.19 -8.13
CA GLN A 208 7.31 18.05 -8.50
C GLN A 208 7.71 16.59 -8.71
N MET A 209 7.29 15.68 -7.83
CA MET A 209 7.51 14.25 -7.96
C MET A 209 6.77 13.66 -9.18
N ALA A 210 5.52 14.05 -9.41
CA ALA A 210 4.75 13.62 -10.56
C ALA A 210 5.42 14.06 -11.88
N LYS A 211 5.98 15.27 -11.91
CA LYS A 211 6.75 15.78 -13.04
C LYS A 211 8.06 15.01 -13.26
N SER A 212 8.80 14.66 -12.19
CA SER A 212 10.05 13.91 -12.34
C SER A 212 9.85 12.49 -12.87
N LEU A 213 8.67 11.91 -12.65
CA LEU A 213 8.30 10.57 -13.13
C LEU A 213 7.49 10.59 -14.44
N ASN A 214 7.26 11.77 -15.02
CA ASN A 214 6.35 11.97 -16.15
C ASN A 214 4.97 11.30 -15.96
N LEU A 215 4.40 11.38 -14.75
CA LEU A 215 3.05 10.89 -14.48
C LEU A 215 2.04 11.68 -15.32
N LYS A 216 1.12 10.97 -15.97
CA LYS A 216 0.09 11.59 -16.80
C LYS A 216 -0.88 12.40 -15.92
N ALA A 217 -0.93 13.71 -16.15
CA ALA A 217 -1.90 14.59 -15.50
C ALA A 217 -3.32 14.34 -16.02
N LEU A 218 -4.30 14.34 -15.12
CA LEU A 218 -5.74 14.32 -15.40
C LEU A 218 -6.34 15.72 -15.31
N SER A 219 -5.79 16.57 -14.45
CA SER A 219 -6.09 18.00 -14.30
C SER A 219 -4.87 18.72 -13.70
N GLU A 220 -4.99 20.00 -13.34
CA GLU A 220 -3.89 20.80 -12.76
C GLU A 220 -3.26 20.18 -11.50
N SER A 221 -4.05 19.43 -10.72
CA SER A 221 -3.63 18.87 -9.42
C SER A 221 -3.99 17.39 -9.25
N GLN A 222 -4.25 16.69 -10.35
CA GLN A 222 -4.56 15.26 -10.32
C GLN A 222 -3.78 14.52 -11.37
N TRP A 223 -3.32 13.33 -11.01
CA TRP A 223 -2.55 12.46 -11.90
C TRP A 223 -3.17 11.07 -11.97
N VAL A 224 -2.75 10.29 -12.96
CA VAL A 224 -2.98 8.84 -12.94
C VAL A 224 -2.10 8.21 -11.85
N ARG A 225 -2.52 7.03 -11.37
CA ARG A 225 -1.73 6.25 -10.40
C ARG A 225 -0.44 5.76 -11.05
N HIS A 226 0.62 5.69 -10.26
CA HIS A 226 1.80 4.94 -10.64
C HIS A 226 1.44 3.45 -10.81
N PRO A 227 1.92 2.74 -11.84
CA PRO A 227 1.57 1.32 -12.06
C PRO A 227 1.83 0.44 -10.83
N LEU A 228 2.98 0.59 -10.18
CA LEU A 228 3.31 -0.19 -8.97
C LEU A 228 2.36 0.06 -7.78
N ALA A 229 1.58 1.15 -7.76
CA ALA A 229 0.58 1.39 -6.73
C ALA A 229 -0.58 0.38 -6.79
N PHE A 230 -0.82 -0.26 -7.94
CA PHE A 230 -1.79 -1.36 -8.07
C PHE A 230 -1.28 -2.63 -7.37
N LEU A 231 0.02 -2.90 -7.41
CA LEU A 231 0.62 -4.03 -6.70
C LEU A 231 0.62 -3.83 -5.18
N VAL A 232 0.84 -2.59 -4.73
CA VAL A 232 0.70 -2.23 -3.31
C VAL A 232 -0.73 -2.44 -2.81
N GLU A 233 -1.73 -2.02 -3.60
CA GLU A 233 -3.14 -2.25 -3.27
C GLU A 233 -3.50 -3.74 -3.28
N ALA A 234 -3.05 -4.50 -4.29
CA ALA A 234 -3.25 -5.95 -4.32
C ALA A 234 -2.59 -6.66 -3.13
N ALA A 235 -1.40 -6.25 -2.72
CA ALA A 235 -0.74 -6.82 -1.54
C ALA A 235 -1.55 -6.60 -0.26
N ASP A 236 -2.08 -5.39 -0.09
CA ASP A 236 -2.91 -5.01 1.05
C ASP A 236 -4.22 -5.80 1.07
N ASP A 237 -4.93 -5.86 -0.07
CA ASP A 237 -6.19 -6.61 -0.20
C ASP A 237 -5.99 -8.12 0.03
N ILE A 238 -4.89 -8.71 -0.46
CA ILE A 238 -4.57 -10.13 -0.23
C ILE A 238 -4.36 -10.38 1.27
N CYS A 239 -3.51 -9.59 1.92
CA CYS A 239 -3.24 -9.76 3.35
C CYS A 239 -4.51 -9.52 4.18
N TYR A 240 -5.23 -8.44 3.91
CA TYR A 240 -6.47 -8.10 4.59
C TYR A 240 -7.49 -9.25 4.50
N HIS A 241 -7.75 -9.80 3.32
CA HIS A 241 -8.77 -10.84 3.18
C HIS A 241 -8.33 -12.22 3.66
N VAL A 242 -7.06 -12.59 3.49
CA VAL A 242 -6.57 -13.93 3.84
C VAL A 242 -6.19 -13.99 5.32
N ILE A 243 -5.48 -13.00 5.85
CA ILE A 243 -4.95 -13.03 7.21
C ILE A 243 -6.04 -12.73 8.23
N ASP A 244 -6.95 -11.78 7.96
CA ASP A 244 -8.08 -11.51 8.86
C ASP A 244 -9.02 -12.72 8.97
N LEU A 245 -9.11 -13.56 7.93
CA LEU A 245 -9.85 -14.82 7.99
C LEU A 245 -9.16 -15.86 8.90
N GLU A 246 -7.83 -15.92 8.89
CA GLU A 246 -7.06 -16.74 9.84
C GLU A 246 -7.26 -16.24 11.27
N ASP A 247 -7.16 -14.94 11.52
CA ASP A 247 -7.39 -14.34 12.84
C ASP A 247 -8.83 -14.58 13.31
N GLY A 248 -9.82 -14.39 12.44
CA GLY A 248 -11.22 -14.71 12.72
C GLY A 248 -11.45 -16.17 13.09
N CYS A 249 -10.78 -17.10 12.40
CA CYS A 249 -10.80 -18.52 12.74
C CYS A 249 -10.13 -18.80 14.10
N ASN A 250 -8.97 -18.19 14.36
CA ASN A 250 -8.22 -18.38 15.60
C ASN A 250 -8.96 -17.82 16.82
N LEU A 251 -9.75 -16.76 16.63
CA LEU A 251 -10.65 -16.18 17.62
C LEU A 251 -11.97 -16.95 17.78
N GLY A 252 -12.23 -17.95 16.94
CA GLY A 252 -13.47 -18.73 16.94
C GLY A 252 -14.68 -17.97 16.40
N LEU A 253 -14.47 -16.85 15.71
CA LEU A 253 -15.53 -16.06 15.05
C LEU A 253 -16.00 -16.70 13.75
N VAL A 254 -15.09 -17.43 13.08
CA VAL A 254 -15.36 -18.26 11.90
C VAL A 254 -14.99 -19.70 12.22
N SER A 255 -15.82 -20.66 11.82
CA SER A 255 -15.54 -22.06 12.11
C SER A 255 -14.37 -22.56 11.26
N HIS A 256 -13.63 -23.52 11.80
CA HIS A 256 -12.51 -24.14 11.09
C HIS A 256 -12.93 -24.71 9.72
N ASP A 257 -14.09 -25.35 9.65
CA ASP A 257 -14.55 -25.99 8.41
C ASP A 257 -14.96 -24.95 7.37
N ASP A 258 -15.59 -23.84 7.77
CA ASP A 258 -15.88 -22.71 6.87
C ASP A 258 -14.60 -22.06 6.36
N THR A 259 -13.60 -21.85 7.23
CA THR A 259 -12.30 -21.29 6.82
C THR A 259 -11.58 -22.21 5.83
N VAL A 260 -11.62 -23.52 6.04
CA VAL A 260 -11.06 -24.49 5.09
C VAL A 260 -11.77 -24.41 3.74
N GLU A 261 -13.10 -24.33 3.72
CA GLU A 261 -13.88 -24.22 2.49
C GLU A 261 -13.57 -22.93 1.73
N LEU A 262 -13.50 -21.79 2.42
CA LEU A 262 -13.17 -20.50 1.85
C LEU A 262 -11.77 -20.52 1.22
N TYR A 263 -10.75 -21.01 1.91
CA TYR A 263 -9.41 -21.13 1.31
C TYR A 263 -9.36 -22.15 0.18
N ALA A 264 -10.03 -23.29 0.31
CA ALA A 264 -10.09 -24.29 -0.75
C ALA A 264 -10.68 -23.71 -2.04
N SER A 265 -11.69 -22.84 -1.93
CA SER A 265 -12.29 -22.16 -3.08
C SER A 265 -11.32 -21.23 -3.82
N VAL A 266 -10.42 -20.57 -3.08
CA VAL A 266 -9.36 -19.72 -3.65
C VAL A 266 -8.28 -20.57 -4.30
N ILE A 267 -7.80 -21.61 -3.60
CA ILE A 267 -6.70 -22.48 -4.06
C ILE A 267 -7.12 -23.30 -5.31
N GLY A 268 -8.41 -23.60 -5.45
CA GLY A 268 -8.96 -24.31 -6.60
C GLY A 268 -8.39 -25.73 -6.73
N ASP A 269 -8.02 -26.11 -7.95
CA ASP A 269 -7.60 -27.49 -8.30
C ASP A 269 -6.36 -27.98 -7.55
N ARG A 270 -5.57 -27.07 -6.97
CA ARG A 270 -4.38 -27.42 -6.18
C ARG A 270 -4.72 -27.87 -4.76
N PHE A 271 -5.96 -27.69 -4.32
CA PHE A 271 -6.41 -28.06 -2.98
C PHE A 271 -6.53 -29.58 -2.86
N ASP A 272 -5.81 -30.15 -1.89
CA ASP A 272 -5.85 -31.58 -1.60
C ASP A 272 -6.31 -31.81 -0.16
N LYS A 273 -7.60 -32.17 -0.03
CA LYS A 273 -8.24 -32.47 1.25
C LYS A 273 -7.50 -33.56 2.03
N LYS A 274 -6.97 -34.59 1.36
CA LYS A 274 -6.26 -35.70 2.04
C LYS A 274 -4.94 -35.23 2.62
N LYS A 275 -4.17 -34.43 1.87
CA LYS A 275 -2.92 -33.84 2.38
C LYS A 275 -3.17 -32.93 3.57
N LEU A 276 -4.22 -32.12 3.52
CA LEU A 276 -4.58 -31.24 4.63
C LEU A 276 -4.85 -32.02 5.92
N TYR A 277 -5.69 -33.06 5.88
CA TYR A 277 -6.03 -33.83 7.10
C TYR A 277 -4.91 -34.75 7.60
N ASN A 278 -3.79 -34.87 6.89
CA ASN A 278 -2.57 -35.49 7.44
C ASN A 278 -1.87 -34.57 8.46
N ILE A 279 -2.12 -33.26 8.39
CA ILE A 279 -1.64 -32.28 9.38
C ILE A 279 -2.52 -32.42 10.63
N ARG A 280 -1.92 -32.70 11.79
CA ARG A 280 -2.68 -32.96 13.02
C ARG A 280 -3.25 -31.68 13.65
N SER A 281 -2.52 -30.58 13.57
CA SER A 281 -2.91 -29.32 14.20
C SER A 281 -3.85 -28.53 13.30
N ARG A 282 -5.04 -28.18 13.80
CA ARG A 282 -5.97 -27.30 13.09
C ARG A 282 -5.36 -25.93 12.77
N LYS A 283 -4.57 -25.36 13.68
CA LYS A 283 -3.86 -24.09 13.42
C LYS A 283 -2.86 -24.21 12.27
N GLU A 284 -2.15 -25.34 12.21
CA GLU A 284 -1.18 -25.60 11.14
C GLU A 284 -1.88 -25.88 9.80
N GLN A 285 -3.06 -26.50 9.82
CA GLN A 285 -3.92 -26.65 8.63
C GLN A 285 -4.27 -25.26 8.06
N ILE A 286 -4.79 -24.35 8.91
CA ILE A 286 -5.16 -22.98 8.49
C ILE A 286 -3.94 -22.21 7.97
N SER A 287 -2.82 -22.21 8.69
CA SER A 287 -1.59 -21.53 8.24
C SER A 287 -1.05 -22.09 6.92
N THR A 288 -1.21 -23.39 6.66
CA THR A 288 -0.82 -24.02 5.39
C THR A 288 -1.71 -23.56 4.25
N LEU A 289 -3.03 -23.54 4.47
CA LEU A 289 -4.00 -23.08 3.49
C LEU A 289 -3.83 -21.60 3.16
N ARG A 290 -3.59 -20.75 4.17
CA ARG A 290 -3.25 -19.34 3.99
C ARG A 290 -2.07 -19.17 3.05
N ALA A 291 -0.98 -19.91 3.26
CA ALA A 291 0.22 -19.82 2.41
C ALA A 291 -0.09 -20.21 0.95
N LEU A 292 -0.88 -21.26 0.73
CA LEU A 292 -1.31 -21.69 -0.60
C LEU A 292 -2.23 -20.66 -1.26
N ALA A 293 -3.18 -20.10 -0.53
CA ALA A 293 -4.11 -19.08 -1.00
C ALA A 293 -3.38 -17.78 -1.37
N ILE A 294 -2.45 -17.30 -0.53
CA ILE A 294 -1.62 -16.13 -0.85
C ILE A 294 -0.83 -16.37 -2.13
N ASN A 295 -0.19 -17.53 -2.28
CA ASN A 295 0.57 -17.83 -3.48
C ASN A 295 -0.32 -17.84 -4.74
N GLU A 296 -1.51 -18.43 -4.67
CA GLU A 296 -2.49 -18.41 -5.77
C GLU A 296 -2.88 -16.98 -6.15
N LEU A 297 -3.27 -16.15 -5.17
CA LEU A 297 -3.67 -14.76 -5.39
C LEU A 297 -2.52 -13.89 -5.91
N ILE A 298 -1.28 -14.14 -5.49
CA ILE A 298 -0.09 -13.49 -6.06
C ILE A 298 0.02 -13.81 -7.56
N GLN A 299 -0.09 -15.09 -7.95
CA GLN A 299 0.04 -15.48 -9.37
C GLN A 299 -1.07 -14.86 -10.22
N GLN A 300 -2.32 -14.89 -9.74
CA GLN A 300 -3.45 -14.27 -10.44
C GLN A 300 -3.28 -12.75 -10.57
N SER A 301 -2.82 -12.08 -9.52
CA SER A 301 -2.58 -10.63 -9.52
C SER A 301 -1.46 -10.23 -10.48
N VAL A 302 -0.38 -11.02 -10.53
CA VAL A 302 0.73 -10.81 -11.49
C VAL A 302 0.24 -10.98 -12.91
N GLY A 303 -0.51 -12.06 -13.20
CA GLY A 303 -1.08 -12.30 -14.52
C GLY A 303 -1.97 -11.15 -14.97
N LEU A 304 -2.92 -10.75 -14.13
CA LEU A 304 -3.83 -9.63 -14.42
C LEU A 304 -3.09 -8.30 -14.63
N PHE A 305 -2.09 -8.00 -13.80
CA PHE A 305 -1.28 -6.79 -13.95
C PHE A 305 -0.59 -6.76 -15.33
N LEU A 306 0.00 -7.88 -15.74
CA LEU A 306 0.74 -7.99 -17.00
C LEU A 306 -0.18 -7.99 -18.24
N ASP A 307 -1.39 -8.54 -18.11
CA ASP A 307 -2.41 -8.51 -19.16
C ASP A 307 -2.95 -7.09 -19.38
N CYS A 308 -3.08 -6.32 -18.30
CA CYS A 308 -3.56 -4.94 -18.33
C CYS A 308 -2.43 -3.89 -18.41
N GLU A 309 -1.17 -4.29 -18.55
CA GLU A 309 0.00 -3.39 -18.46
C GLU A 309 -0.12 -2.17 -19.39
N ASN A 310 -0.54 -2.38 -20.64
CA ASN A 310 -0.70 -1.31 -21.62
C ASN A 310 -1.79 -0.29 -21.24
N ASP A 311 -2.84 -0.72 -20.54
CA ASP A 311 -3.92 0.17 -20.09
C ASP A 311 -3.54 0.91 -18.79
N ILE A 312 -2.63 0.32 -18.00
CA ILE A 312 -2.11 0.90 -16.76
C ILE A 312 -1.07 2.00 -17.05
N LEU A 313 -0.29 1.86 -18.13
CA LEU A 313 0.72 2.83 -18.59
C LEU A 313 0.09 4.07 -19.25
#